data_AF-A0A929JUX3-F1
#
_entry.id   AF-A0A929JUX3-F1
#
_cell.length_a   1.000
_cell.length_b   1.000
_cell.length_c   1.000
_cell.angle_alpha   90.00
_cell.angle_beta   90.00
_cell.angle_gamma   90.00
#
_symmetry.space_group_name_H-M   'P 1'
#
loop_
_entity.id
_entity.type
_entity.pdbx_description
1 polymer ?
#
loop_
_entity_poly.entity_id
_entity_poly.type
_entity_poly.pdbx_seq_one_letter_code
_entity_poly.pdbx_strand_id
1 'polypeptide(L)'
;MGSEDGALRQLFPQGHIPVVLSSILQAGGTLRKKSDTEFEDRITIRLCKELVRIPVFRDGPLDIRPQTGILSLNPDADKLGGSTDFLVSCGRGHEVYFALEAKRLRVRSSSGRLVSGNDEYVKNGMMRFVTGQYAPFMEASAMIGYVFDRETDKARSGIDRSVRTKAKDLKLIPPKRLMRSHILPDMLVDETRHDLKKRFFTIYHIFFAV
;
A
#
# COMPACT_ATOMS: atom_id res chain seq x y z
N MET A 1 -10.45 -34.47 -21.28
CA MET A 1 -10.21 -34.63 -19.83
C MET A 1 -10.34 -33.25 -19.22
N GLY A 2 -11.35 -33.07 -18.36
CA GLY A 2 -11.70 -31.76 -17.79
C GLY A 2 -10.57 -31.22 -16.94
N SER A 3 -10.27 -29.94 -17.14
CA SER A 3 -9.33 -29.17 -16.34
C SER A 3 -9.81 -29.08 -14.89
N GLU A 4 -9.09 -29.68 -13.96
CA GLU A 4 -9.16 -29.39 -12.52
C GLU A 4 -8.60 -27.98 -12.22
N ASP A 5 -9.14 -26.95 -12.86
CA ASP A 5 -8.67 -25.58 -12.68
C ASP A 5 -9.74 -24.80 -11.91
N GLY A 6 -9.85 -25.13 -10.63
CA GLY A 6 -10.87 -24.60 -9.74
C GLY A 6 -10.57 -24.81 -8.26
N ALA A 7 -9.32 -25.05 -7.88
CA ALA A 7 -8.94 -24.95 -6.47
C ALA A 7 -9.22 -23.50 -6.03
N LEU A 8 -10.17 -23.33 -5.10
CA LEU A 8 -10.50 -22.05 -4.48
C LEU A 8 -9.22 -21.43 -3.93
N ARG A 9 -8.60 -20.53 -4.69
CA ARG A 9 -7.38 -19.83 -4.27
C ARG A 9 -7.72 -18.98 -3.06
N GLN A 10 -6.94 -19.16 -2.01
CA GLN A 10 -7.19 -18.53 -0.73
C GLN A 10 -6.79 -17.05 -0.77
N LEU A 11 -7.71 -16.18 -0.39
CA LEU A 11 -7.48 -14.73 -0.33
C LEU A 11 -7.07 -14.28 1.06
N PHE A 12 -6.40 -13.13 1.14
CA PHE A 12 -6.16 -12.48 2.42
C PHE A 12 -7.51 -12.17 3.08
N PRO A 13 -7.73 -12.56 4.35
CA PRO A 13 -9.03 -12.39 5.00
C PRO A 13 -9.46 -10.92 5.04
N GLN A 14 -10.61 -10.60 4.43
CA GLN A 14 -11.16 -9.24 4.42
C GLN A 14 -11.35 -8.70 5.85
N GLY A 15 -11.72 -9.56 6.81
CA GLY A 15 -11.85 -9.19 8.22
C GLY A 15 -10.54 -8.75 8.91
N HIS A 16 -9.37 -9.11 8.37
CA HIS A 16 -8.09 -8.63 8.89
C HIS A 16 -7.70 -7.25 8.36
N ILE A 17 -8.27 -6.80 7.22
CA ILE A 17 -7.88 -5.52 6.60
C ILE A 17 -8.15 -4.31 7.51
N PRO A 18 -9.34 -4.14 8.12
CA PRO A 18 -9.58 -3.04 9.06
C PRO A 18 -8.58 -3.05 10.22
N VAL A 19 -8.24 -4.23 10.75
CA VAL A 19 -7.30 -4.40 11.86
C VAL A 19 -5.88 -4.01 11.46
N VAL A 20 -5.44 -4.38 10.26
CA VAL A 20 -4.15 -3.95 9.70
C VAL A 20 -4.10 -2.44 9.55
N LEU A 21 -5.12 -1.84 8.91
CA LEU A 21 -5.15 -0.39 8.65
C LEU A 21 -5.23 0.43 9.95
N SER A 22 -6.04 0.02 10.92
CA SER A 22 -6.13 0.70 12.22
C SER A 22 -4.81 0.62 13.00
N SER A 23 -4.14 -0.54 12.94
CA SER A 23 -2.83 -0.73 13.57
C SER A 23 -1.74 0.13 12.91
N ILE A 24 -1.77 0.26 11.58
CA ILE A 24 -0.87 1.17 10.84
C ILE A 24 -1.10 2.61 11.27
N LEU A 25 -2.35 3.06 11.39
CA LEU A 25 -2.65 4.41 11.90
C LEU A 25 -2.16 4.62 13.32
N GLN A 26 -2.39 3.66 14.21
CA GLN A 26 -1.93 3.71 15.61
C GLN A 26 -0.40 3.82 15.69
N ALA A 27 0.32 2.93 15.00
CA ALA A 27 1.78 2.92 14.98
C ALA A 27 2.36 4.14 14.25
N GLY A 28 1.72 4.59 13.18
CA GLY A 28 2.20 5.66 12.31
C GLY A 28 2.07 7.06 12.90
N GLY A 29 1.12 7.29 13.84
CA GLY A 29 0.89 8.62 14.44
C GLY A 29 2.10 9.20 15.20
N THR A 30 3.01 8.34 15.66
CA THR A 30 4.22 8.74 16.40
C THR A 30 5.45 8.86 15.50
N LEU A 31 5.36 8.49 14.22
CA LEU A 31 6.50 8.52 13.31
C LEU A 31 7.02 9.93 13.10
N ARG A 32 8.35 10.04 13.06
CA ARG A 32 9.06 11.27 12.71
C ARG A 32 10.16 10.94 11.71
N LYS A 33 10.41 11.86 10.78
CA LYS A 33 11.63 11.85 9.97
C LYS A 33 12.81 12.28 10.84
N LYS A 34 13.99 11.74 10.54
CA LYS A 34 15.26 12.09 11.21
C LYS A 34 16.04 13.15 10.46
N SER A 35 15.80 13.29 9.16
CA SER A 35 16.36 14.36 8.33
C SER A 35 15.42 14.65 7.15
N ASP A 36 15.56 15.83 6.54
CA ASP A 36 14.77 16.22 5.36
C ASP A 36 15.12 15.39 4.10
N THR A 37 16.27 14.72 4.11
CA THR A 37 16.75 13.86 3.03
C THR A 37 16.50 12.38 3.28
N GLU A 38 15.85 12.02 4.40
CA GLU A 38 15.62 10.62 4.75
C GLU A 38 14.80 9.90 3.67
N PHE A 39 15.14 8.63 3.42
CA PHE A 39 14.43 7.77 2.49
C PHE A 39 13.25 7.06 3.17
N GLU A 40 12.19 6.78 2.39
CA GLU A 40 10.97 6.11 2.87
C GLU A 40 11.26 4.79 3.60
N ASP A 41 12.18 3.97 3.12
CA ASP A 41 12.57 2.69 3.74
C ASP A 41 12.93 2.82 5.22
N ARG A 42 13.64 3.89 5.61
CA ARG A 42 14.04 4.10 7.00
C ARG A 42 12.85 4.44 7.90
N ILE A 43 11.86 5.14 7.37
CA ILE A 43 10.61 5.47 8.06
C ILE A 43 9.74 4.22 8.15
N THR A 44 9.63 3.46 7.06
CA THR A 44 8.93 2.17 6.98
C THR A 44 9.47 1.15 7.97
N ILE A 45 10.79 1.01 8.11
CA ILE A 45 11.39 0.12 9.11
C ILE A 45 10.97 0.52 10.54
N ARG A 46 10.85 1.83 10.82
CA ARG A 46 10.36 2.29 12.13
C ARG A 46 8.88 1.98 12.32
N LEU A 47 8.06 2.16 11.29
CA LEU A 47 6.66 1.74 11.33
C LEU A 47 6.54 0.25 11.65
N CYS A 48 7.28 -0.62 10.97
CA CYS A 48 7.28 -2.05 11.23
C CYS A 48 7.69 -2.37 12.67
N LYS A 49 8.70 -1.68 13.22
CA LYS A 49 9.14 -1.86 14.62
C LYS A 49 8.06 -1.50 15.64
N GLU A 50 7.20 -0.54 15.34
CA GLU A 50 6.04 -0.22 16.20
C GLU A 50 4.89 -1.22 15.97
N LEU A 51 4.65 -1.64 14.73
CA LEU A 51 3.62 -2.64 14.40
C LEU A 51 3.85 -3.97 15.11
N VAL A 52 5.08 -4.51 15.12
CA VAL A 52 5.40 -5.79 15.80
C VAL A 52 5.17 -5.77 17.31
N ARG A 53 4.94 -4.59 17.92
CA ARG A 53 4.60 -4.46 19.34
C ARG A 53 3.10 -4.50 19.60
N ILE A 54 2.27 -4.32 18.58
CA ILE A 54 0.82 -4.36 18.70
C ILE A 54 0.38 -5.83 18.88
N PRO A 55 -0.48 -6.17 19.85
CA PRO A 55 -0.81 -7.55 20.19
C PRO A 55 -1.21 -8.44 19.00
N VAL A 56 -1.96 -7.91 18.03
CA VAL A 56 -2.39 -8.67 16.85
C VAL A 56 -1.22 -9.10 15.94
N PHE A 57 -0.12 -8.35 15.94
CA PHE A 57 1.11 -8.70 15.22
C PHE A 57 2.12 -9.43 16.09
N ARG A 58 2.15 -9.14 17.39
CA ARG A 58 3.10 -9.73 18.34
C ARG A 58 2.75 -11.18 18.68
N ASP A 59 1.49 -11.40 19.04
CA ASP A 59 0.99 -12.68 19.55
C ASP A 59 -0.15 -13.23 18.68
N GLY A 60 -0.65 -12.43 17.74
CA GLY A 60 -1.77 -12.77 16.89
C GLY A 60 -1.36 -13.43 15.56
N PRO A 61 -2.33 -13.63 14.66
CA PRO A 61 -2.11 -14.36 13.42
C PRO A 61 -1.40 -13.52 12.34
N LEU A 62 -1.19 -12.22 12.56
CA LEU A 62 -0.65 -11.31 11.56
C LEU A 62 0.87 -11.19 11.69
N ASP A 63 1.57 -11.27 10.57
CA ASP A 63 3.03 -11.11 10.53
C ASP A 63 3.42 -10.04 9.50
N ILE A 64 4.27 -9.10 9.90
CA ILE A 64 4.68 -7.92 9.12
C ILE A 64 6.12 -8.11 8.64
N ARG A 65 6.34 -8.04 7.32
CA ARG A 65 7.67 -8.25 6.72
C ARG A 65 8.10 -7.07 5.85
N PRO A 66 9.20 -6.36 6.20
CA PRO A 66 9.75 -5.33 5.33
C PRO A 66 10.45 -5.92 4.10
N GLN A 67 10.47 -5.16 3.00
CA GLN A 67 11.30 -5.38 1.81
C GLN A 67 11.25 -6.83 1.29
N THR A 68 10.05 -7.32 1.00
CA THR A 68 9.87 -8.71 0.57
C THR A 68 9.83 -8.81 -0.95
N GLY A 69 10.75 -9.62 -1.48
CA GLY A 69 10.77 -10.02 -2.89
C GLY A 69 9.56 -10.89 -3.23
N ILE A 70 8.91 -10.59 -4.35
CA ILE A 70 7.78 -11.36 -4.87
C ILE A 70 8.30 -12.25 -5.99
N LEU A 71 8.02 -13.55 -5.87
CA LEU A 71 8.40 -14.53 -6.87
C LEU A 71 7.71 -14.23 -8.20
N SER A 72 8.44 -14.43 -9.29
CA SER A 72 7.87 -14.33 -10.63
C SER A 72 6.86 -15.47 -10.84
N LEU A 73 5.77 -15.17 -11.54
CA LEU A 73 4.83 -16.20 -12.00
C LEU A 73 5.40 -17.04 -13.16
N ASN A 74 6.46 -16.56 -13.81
CA ASN A 74 7.20 -17.35 -14.79
C ASN A 74 8.21 -18.24 -14.04
N PRO A 75 8.03 -19.58 -14.02
CA PRO A 75 8.91 -20.50 -13.31
C PRO A 75 10.34 -20.50 -13.86
N ASP A 76 10.53 -20.11 -15.12
CA ASP A 76 11.85 -20.02 -15.77
C ASP A 76 12.52 -18.66 -15.53
N ALA A 77 11.92 -17.78 -14.73
CA ALA A 77 12.53 -16.50 -14.41
C ALA A 77 13.52 -16.62 -13.24
N ASP A 78 14.79 -16.43 -13.53
CA ASP A 78 15.87 -16.36 -12.53
C ASP A 78 15.87 -15.07 -11.69
N LYS A 79 14.81 -14.25 -11.78
CA LYS A 79 14.67 -12.97 -11.10
C LYS A 79 13.31 -12.85 -10.42
N LEU A 80 13.28 -12.13 -9.30
CA LEU A 80 12.04 -11.73 -8.64
C LEU A 80 11.16 -10.91 -9.60
N GLY A 81 9.84 -11.12 -9.53
CA GLY A 81 8.85 -10.33 -10.28
C GLY A 81 8.70 -8.91 -9.76
N GLY A 82 9.17 -8.64 -8.53
CA GLY A 82 9.21 -7.33 -7.93
C GLY A 82 9.50 -7.34 -6.42
N SER A 83 9.38 -6.20 -5.75
CA SER A 83 9.52 -6.09 -4.28
C SER A 83 8.55 -5.06 -3.73
N THR A 84 7.74 -5.46 -2.75
CA THR A 84 6.92 -4.52 -1.98
C THR A 84 7.74 -3.90 -0.86
N ASP A 85 7.44 -2.66 -0.50
CA ASP A 85 8.09 -2.02 0.65
C ASP A 85 7.84 -2.81 1.94
N PHE A 86 6.64 -3.40 2.09
CA PHE A 86 6.37 -4.44 3.08
C PHE A 86 5.04 -5.17 2.81
N LEU A 87 4.87 -6.34 3.42
CA LEU A 87 3.63 -7.11 3.37
C LEU A 87 3.16 -7.55 4.76
N VAL A 88 1.86 -7.78 4.89
CA VAL A 88 1.25 -8.44 6.03
C VAL A 88 0.75 -9.83 5.61
N SER A 89 1.22 -10.88 6.25
CA SER A 89 0.73 -12.24 6.08
C SER A 89 -0.17 -12.66 7.25
N CYS A 90 -0.91 -13.76 7.09
CA CYS A 90 -1.84 -14.26 8.11
C CYS A 90 -1.73 -15.78 8.37
N GLY A 91 -0.56 -16.37 8.13
CA GLY A 91 -0.33 -17.81 8.33
C GLY A 91 -1.01 -18.74 7.32
N ARG A 92 -1.59 -18.19 6.24
CA ARG A 92 -2.38 -18.91 5.22
C ARG A 92 -1.59 -19.25 3.94
N GLY A 93 -0.26 -19.30 4.03
CA GLY A 93 0.62 -19.54 2.90
C GLY A 93 1.24 -18.27 2.31
N HIS A 94 2.26 -18.47 1.45
CA HIS A 94 3.14 -17.41 0.97
C HIS A 94 2.49 -16.47 -0.07
N GLU A 95 1.43 -16.92 -0.75
CA GLU A 95 0.69 -16.10 -1.71
C GLU A 95 -0.49 -15.33 -1.06
N VAL A 96 -0.73 -15.53 0.24
CA VAL A 96 -1.87 -14.96 0.98
C VAL A 96 -1.41 -13.81 1.87
N TYR A 97 -1.28 -12.63 1.28
CA TYR A 97 -0.79 -11.43 1.95
C TYR A 97 -1.54 -10.16 1.53
N PHE A 98 -1.42 -9.14 2.36
CA PHE A 98 -1.85 -7.77 2.09
C PHE A 98 -0.60 -6.92 1.84
N ALA A 99 -0.42 -6.48 0.61
CA ALA A 99 0.77 -5.73 0.20
C ALA A 99 0.65 -4.23 0.53
N LEU A 100 1.76 -3.63 0.92
CA LEU A 100 1.88 -2.21 1.18
C LEU A 100 3.05 -1.61 0.41
N GLU A 101 2.83 -0.41 -0.12
CA GLU A 101 3.85 0.41 -0.76
C GLU A 101 3.85 1.78 -0.09
N ALA A 102 5.02 2.36 0.12
CA ALA A 102 5.22 3.65 0.73
C ALA A 102 5.95 4.59 -0.23
N LYS A 103 5.61 5.88 -0.22
CA LYS A 103 6.31 6.91 -0.98
C LYS A 103 6.47 8.18 -0.17
N ARG A 104 7.58 8.88 -0.36
CA ARG A 104 7.75 10.24 0.20
C ARG A 104 6.94 11.25 -0.58
N LEU A 105 6.30 12.15 0.14
CA LEU A 105 5.51 13.25 -0.40
C LEU A 105 6.01 14.56 0.17
N ARG A 106 5.94 15.60 -0.67
CA ARG A 106 6.25 16.98 -0.29
C ARG A 106 7.65 17.13 0.34
N VAL A 107 8.65 16.55 -0.32
CA VAL A 107 10.07 16.53 0.11
C VAL A 107 10.79 17.76 -0.44
N ARG A 108 11.73 18.33 0.31
CA ARG A 108 12.66 19.34 -0.24
C ARG A 108 13.85 18.65 -0.89
N SER A 109 14.13 18.98 -2.15
CA SER A 109 15.35 18.54 -2.81
C SER A 109 16.59 19.16 -2.18
N SER A 110 17.78 18.66 -2.54
CA SER A 110 19.06 19.26 -2.15
C SER A 110 19.17 20.74 -2.54
N SER A 111 18.49 21.17 -3.62
CA SER A 111 18.38 22.57 -4.04
C SER A 111 17.30 23.39 -3.31
N GLY A 112 16.63 22.83 -2.30
CA GLY A 112 15.57 23.48 -1.52
C GLY A 112 14.19 23.52 -2.20
N ARG A 113 14.08 23.09 -3.46
CA ARG A 113 12.82 23.03 -4.22
C ARG A 113 11.90 21.97 -3.62
N LEU A 114 10.62 22.31 -3.47
CA LEU A 114 9.60 21.35 -3.04
C LEU A 114 9.26 20.39 -4.18
N VAL A 115 9.40 19.10 -3.93
CA VAL A 115 9.02 17.99 -4.81
C VAL A 115 7.77 17.34 -4.23
N SER A 116 6.69 17.29 -5.00
CA SER A 116 5.39 16.79 -4.50
C SER A 116 5.40 15.29 -4.20
N GLY A 117 6.07 14.48 -5.02
CA GLY A 117 6.03 13.01 -4.95
C GLY A 117 4.76 12.38 -5.53
N ASN A 118 3.81 13.18 -6.04
CA ASN A 118 2.51 12.68 -6.50
C ASN A 118 2.62 11.72 -7.69
N ASP A 119 3.54 12.01 -8.61
CA ASP A 119 3.75 11.18 -9.80
C ASP A 119 4.37 9.83 -9.42
N GLU A 120 5.34 9.82 -8.50
CA GLU A 120 5.93 8.58 -7.98
C GLU A 120 4.89 7.75 -7.23
N TYR A 121 4.07 8.37 -6.40
CA TYR A 121 2.97 7.72 -5.68
C TYR A 121 1.99 7.03 -6.63
N VAL A 122 1.55 7.71 -7.70
CA VAL A 122 0.52 7.18 -8.60
C VAL A 122 1.11 6.26 -9.68
N LYS A 123 2.14 6.71 -10.40
CA LYS A 123 2.70 5.98 -11.55
C LYS A 123 3.62 4.85 -11.13
N ASN A 124 4.36 5.01 -10.03
CA ASN A 124 5.31 3.99 -9.58
C ASN A 124 4.77 3.18 -8.41
N GLY A 125 3.94 3.76 -7.52
CA GLY A 125 3.32 3.03 -6.42
C GLY A 125 2.05 2.30 -6.85
N MET A 126 0.96 3.06 -7.04
CA MET A 126 -0.36 2.49 -7.33
C MET A 126 -0.37 1.60 -8.58
N MET A 127 0.35 1.99 -9.63
CA MET A 127 0.36 1.23 -10.90
C MET A 127 0.90 -0.19 -10.73
N ARG A 128 1.83 -0.44 -9.81
CA ARG A 128 2.38 -1.78 -9.57
C ARG A 128 1.32 -2.76 -9.06
N PHE A 129 0.32 -2.27 -8.34
CA PHE A 129 -0.84 -3.07 -7.96
C PHE A 129 -1.82 -3.27 -9.13
N VAL A 130 -2.06 -2.21 -9.92
CA VAL A 130 -2.97 -2.23 -11.07
C VAL A 130 -2.48 -3.17 -12.18
N THR A 131 -1.17 -3.21 -12.45
CA THR A 131 -0.57 -4.12 -13.44
C THR A 131 -0.45 -5.56 -12.93
N GLY A 132 -0.74 -5.81 -11.65
CA GLY A 132 -0.65 -7.13 -11.04
C GLY A 132 0.77 -7.58 -10.70
N GLN A 133 1.76 -6.69 -10.77
CA GLN A 133 3.17 -7.00 -10.49
C GLN A 133 3.38 -7.53 -9.06
N TYR A 134 2.55 -7.09 -8.11
CA TYR A 134 2.68 -7.46 -6.69
C TYR A 134 1.60 -8.36 -6.13
N ALA A 135 0.55 -8.62 -6.90
CA ALA A 135 -0.71 -9.00 -6.31
C ALA A 135 -1.64 -9.71 -7.30
N PRO A 136 -1.19 -10.73 -8.06
CA PRO A 136 -2.04 -11.36 -9.07
C PRO A 136 -3.36 -11.89 -8.50
N PHE A 137 -3.36 -12.28 -7.21
CA PHE A 137 -4.51 -12.90 -6.54
C PHE A 137 -5.11 -12.10 -5.39
N MET A 138 -4.62 -10.91 -5.05
CA MET A 138 -5.21 -10.15 -3.93
C MET A 138 -6.53 -9.49 -4.34
N GLU A 139 -7.21 -8.86 -3.40
CA GLU A 139 -8.34 -7.97 -3.71
C GLU A 139 -8.15 -6.55 -3.15
N ALA A 140 -7.14 -6.37 -2.30
CA ALA A 140 -6.79 -5.07 -1.78
C ALA A 140 -5.30 -4.94 -1.45
N SER A 141 -4.84 -3.69 -1.39
CA SER A 141 -3.53 -3.28 -0.90
C SER A 141 -3.62 -1.92 -0.21
N ALA A 142 -2.50 -1.42 0.30
CA ALA A 142 -2.41 -0.05 0.81
C ALA A 142 -1.21 0.72 0.25
N MET A 143 -1.39 2.03 0.13
CA MET A 143 -0.38 3.02 -0.18
C MET A 143 -0.19 3.95 1.02
N ILE A 144 1.06 4.14 1.45
CA ILE A 144 1.44 5.04 2.52
C ILE A 144 2.19 6.25 1.95
N GLY A 145 1.73 7.45 2.29
CA GLY A 145 2.42 8.69 1.98
C GLY A 145 3.10 9.27 3.21
N TYR A 146 4.43 9.29 3.26
CA TYR A 146 5.17 10.03 4.28
C TYR A 146 5.31 11.49 3.85
N VAL A 147 4.60 12.39 4.52
CA VAL A 147 4.47 13.81 4.17
C VAL A 147 5.49 14.64 4.96
N PHE A 148 6.56 15.06 4.27
CA PHE A 148 7.76 15.63 4.92
C PHE A 148 7.56 17.04 5.46
N ASP A 149 6.73 17.85 4.81
CA ASP A 149 6.34 19.17 5.29
C ASP A 149 5.12 19.15 6.22
N ARG A 150 4.63 17.95 6.57
CA ARG A 150 3.50 17.71 7.48
C ARG A 150 2.14 18.19 6.98
N GLU A 151 2.06 18.74 5.76
CA GLU A 151 0.81 19.23 5.15
C GLU A 151 0.02 18.09 4.50
N THR A 152 -0.52 17.17 5.31
CA THR A 152 -1.20 15.95 4.86
C THR A 152 -2.41 16.23 3.98
N ASP A 153 -3.17 17.29 4.24
CA ASP A 153 -4.32 17.69 3.41
C ASP A 153 -3.90 18.15 2.01
N LYS A 154 -2.77 18.87 1.90
CA LYS A 154 -2.20 19.27 0.61
C LYS A 154 -1.66 18.06 -0.14
N ALA A 155 -1.02 17.12 0.56
CA ALA A 155 -0.56 15.87 -0.03
C ALA A 155 -1.73 15.05 -0.58
N ARG A 156 -2.75 14.81 0.26
CA ARG A 156 -4.00 14.10 -0.12
C ARG A 156 -4.66 14.74 -1.34
N SER A 157 -4.83 16.07 -1.33
CA SER A 157 -5.44 16.80 -2.46
C SER A 157 -4.61 16.69 -3.75
N GLY A 158 -3.28 16.71 -3.62
CA GLY A 158 -2.35 16.51 -4.74
C GLY A 158 -2.45 15.10 -5.34
N ILE A 159 -2.52 14.08 -4.47
CA ILE A 159 -2.74 12.69 -4.90
C ILE A 159 -4.11 12.54 -5.55
N ASP A 160 -5.19 13.07 -4.96
CA ASP A 160 -6.53 13.00 -5.55
C ASP A 160 -6.57 13.58 -6.97
N ARG A 161 -5.94 14.74 -7.17
CA ARG A 161 -5.81 15.33 -8.51
C ARG A 161 -5.06 14.42 -9.47
N SER A 162 -3.94 13.84 -9.04
CA SER A 162 -3.14 12.92 -9.88
C SER A 162 -3.93 11.64 -10.22
N VAL A 163 -4.61 11.06 -9.24
CA VAL A 163 -5.48 9.89 -9.39
C VAL A 163 -6.60 10.16 -10.40
N ARG A 164 -7.28 11.31 -10.31
CA ARG A 164 -8.33 11.70 -11.27
C ARG A 164 -7.78 11.83 -12.69
N THR A 165 -6.65 12.52 -12.85
CA THR A 165 -5.96 12.67 -14.15
C THR A 165 -5.56 11.31 -14.73
N LYS A 166 -5.23 10.35 -13.87
CA LYS A 166 -4.79 9.00 -14.25
C LYS A 166 -5.87 7.93 -14.15
N ALA A 167 -7.14 8.31 -14.03
CA ALA A 167 -8.22 7.38 -13.77
C ALA A 167 -8.34 6.24 -14.78
N LYS A 168 -8.12 6.52 -16.07
CA LYS A 168 -8.16 5.50 -17.14
C LYS A 168 -6.98 4.53 -17.08
N ASP A 169 -5.79 5.04 -16.78
CA ASP A 169 -4.57 4.23 -16.65
C ASP A 169 -4.70 3.31 -15.44
N LEU A 170 -5.19 3.86 -14.32
CA LEU A 170 -5.44 3.15 -13.07
C LEU A 170 -6.67 2.24 -13.10
N LYS A 171 -7.46 2.22 -14.18
CA LYS A 171 -8.71 1.44 -14.26
C LYS A 171 -9.70 1.76 -13.14
N LEU A 172 -9.78 3.02 -12.73
CA LEU A 172 -10.69 3.43 -11.67
C LEU A 172 -12.16 3.28 -12.09
N ILE A 173 -12.95 2.73 -11.18
CA ILE A 173 -14.41 2.79 -11.26
C ILE A 173 -14.91 4.07 -10.56
N PRO A 174 -16.16 4.52 -10.84
CA PRO A 174 -16.75 5.66 -10.14
C PRO A 174 -16.57 5.56 -8.61
N PRO A 175 -16.28 6.67 -7.91
CA PRO A 175 -16.25 8.06 -8.40
C PRO A 175 -14.90 8.53 -8.98
N LYS A 176 -13.94 7.62 -9.25
CA LYS A 176 -12.63 7.93 -9.86
C LYS A 176 -11.80 8.98 -9.10
N ARG A 177 -11.86 8.96 -7.77
CA ARG A 177 -11.20 9.87 -6.84
C ARG A 177 -10.92 9.17 -5.52
N LEU A 178 -10.09 9.76 -4.66
CA LEU A 178 -9.94 9.32 -3.27
C LEU A 178 -11.26 9.53 -2.54
N MET A 179 -11.80 8.46 -1.97
CA MET A 179 -13.00 8.47 -1.12
C MET A 179 -12.63 8.07 0.29
N ARG A 180 -13.33 8.59 1.30
CA ARG A 180 -13.18 8.08 2.67
C ARG A 180 -13.50 6.59 2.69
N SER A 181 -12.67 5.81 3.39
CA SER A 181 -12.83 4.37 3.42
C SER A 181 -14.15 3.96 4.07
N HIS A 182 -14.83 2.99 3.50
CA HIS A 182 -16.12 2.52 4.00
C HIS A 182 -15.96 1.56 5.18
N ILE A 183 -14.82 0.86 5.25
CA ILE A 183 -14.53 -0.10 6.32
C ILE A 183 -13.96 0.58 7.58
N LEU A 184 -13.51 1.83 7.45
CA LEU A 184 -12.98 2.66 8.54
C LEU A 184 -13.41 4.13 8.35
N PRO A 185 -14.72 4.44 8.41
CA PRO A 185 -15.26 5.76 8.06
C PRO A 185 -14.75 6.89 8.97
N ASP A 186 -14.51 6.58 10.24
CA ASP A 186 -14.08 7.55 11.26
C ASP A 186 -12.56 7.76 11.32
N MET A 187 -11.80 7.03 10.50
CA MET A 187 -10.34 7.13 10.46
C MET A 187 -9.86 7.85 9.20
N LEU A 188 -8.65 8.41 9.26
CA LEU A 188 -8.00 9.09 8.13
C LEU A 188 -7.44 8.08 7.09
N VAL A 189 -8.31 7.21 6.60
CA VAL A 189 -8.03 6.25 5.52
C VAL A 189 -8.92 6.60 4.33
N ASP A 190 -8.31 6.83 3.17
CA ASP A 190 -9.07 6.90 1.93
C ASP A 190 -8.95 5.58 1.15
N GLU A 191 -9.79 5.40 0.14
CA GLU A 191 -9.73 4.27 -0.77
C GLU A 191 -9.97 4.72 -2.21
N THR A 192 -9.36 3.96 -3.14
CA THR A 192 -9.71 3.97 -4.56
C THR A 192 -10.08 2.56 -4.99
N ARG A 193 -11.00 2.45 -5.95
CA ARG A 193 -11.51 1.18 -6.45
C ARG A 193 -11.22 1.03 -7.94
N HIS A 194 -10.81 -0.16 -8.33
CA HIS A 194 -10.26 -0.47 -9.64
C HIS A 194 -10.95 -1.69 -10.24
N ASP A 195 -11.21 -1.67 -11.54
CA ASP A 195 -11.68 -2.81 -12.31
C ASP A 195 -10.51 -3.37 -13.14
N LEU A 196 -9.93 -4.47 -12.66
CA LEU A 196 -8.78 -5.12 -13.29
C LEU A 196 -9.21 -6.27 -14.22
N LYS A 197 -10.42 -6.20 -14.79
CA LYS A 197 -11.10 -7.19 -15.66
C LYS A 197 -11.45 -8.50 -14.97
N LYS A 198 -10.48 -9.14 -14.31
CA LYS A 198 -10.64 -10.44 -13.64
C LYS A 198 -11.06 -10.32 -12.18
N ARG A 199 -10.91 -9.12 -11.60
CA ARG A 199 -11.19 -8.84 -10.19
C ARG A 199 -11.42 -7.35 -9.97
N PHE A 200 -12.22 -7.03 -8.96
CA PHE A 200 -12.20 -5.72 -8.35
C PHE A 200 -11.00 -5.62 -7.41
N PHE A 201 -10.42 -4.43 -7.33
CA PHE A 201 -9.29 -4.19 -6.47
C PHE A 201 -9.42 -2.87 -5.73
N THR A 202 -9.12 -2.86 -4.43
CA THR A 202 -9.18 -1.67 -3.59
C THR A 202 -7.79 -1.28 -3.12
N ILE A 203 -7.38 -0.03 -3.35
CA ILE A 203 -6.16 0.52 -2.75
C ILE A 203 -6.57 1.45 -1.62
N TYR A 204 -6.16 1.15 -0.40
CA TYR A 204 -6.30 2.04 0.75
C TYR A 204 -5.16 3.04 0.79
N HIS A 205 -5.42 4.27 1.22
CA HIS A 205 -4.47 5.37 1.23
C HIS A 205 -4.37 5.97 2.63
N ILE A 206 -3.15 6.04 3.17
CA ILE A 206 -2.86 6.61 4.48
C ILE A 206 -1.74 7.65 4.32
N PHE A 207 -1.89 8.80 4.97
CA PHE A 207 -0.90 9.90 4.92
C PHE A 207 -0.40 10.22 6.32
N PHE A 208 0.92 10.09 6.54
CA PHE A 208 1.55 10.40 7.83
C PHE A 208 2.38 11.68 7.72
N ALA A 209 2.13 12.63 8.62
CA ALA A 209 3.03 13.76 8.84
C ALA A 209 4.30 13.26 9.56
N VAL A 210 5.46 13.37 8.91
CA VAL A 210 6.76 12.90 9.45
C VAL A 210 7.73 14.02 9.77
#